data_AF-A0A7J8EV58-F1
#
_entry.id   AF-A0A7J8EV58-F1
#
_cell.length_a   1.000
_cell.length_b   1.000
_cell.length_c   1.000
_cell.angle_alpha   90.00
_cell.angle_beta   90.00
_cell.angle_gamma   90.00
#
_symmetry.space_group_name_H-M   'P 1'
#
loop_
_entity.id
_entity.type
_entity.pdbx_description
1 polymer ?
#
loop_
_entity_poly.entity_id
_entity_poly.type
_entity_poly.pdbx_seq_one_letter_code
_entity_poly.pdbx_strand_id
1 'polypeptide(L)'
;MNNGSTPMFNDINIYDLFVWMHYYVSRDTLLGGSEIWRDIDFAHEAPGFLPWHRLFLLLWEQEIQELTGDENFTIPYWDWRDAESCDICTDEYMGGRSLRDPNLLSPASFFSSWQIICSRLDEYNRRQALCNGTPEGPLLRNPGNHDKARTQRLPSSADVEFCLSLTQYESGSMDKTANFSFRNTLEGNPSFHSFKISFFFFSF
;
A
#
# COMPACT_ATOMS: atom_id res chain seq x y z
N MET A 1 18.74 -29.40 -1.50
CA MET A 1 17.29 -29.33 -1.27
C MET A 1 16.91 -30.57 -0.48
N ASN A 2 16.40 -30.44 0.74
CA ASN A 2 15.85 -31.59 1.48
C ASN A 2 14.59 -32.08 0.73
N ASN A 3 14.39 -33.40 0.66
CA ASN A 3 13.39 -34.16 -0.11
C ASN A 3 11.90 -33.74 0.04
N GLY A 4 11.55 -32.46 -0.03
CA GLY A 4 10.19 -31.93 0.12
C GLY A 4 9.58 -32.09 1.52
N SER A 5 10.34 -32.57 2.51
CA SER A 5 9.83 -32.93 3.84
C SER A 5 9.79 -31.78 4.85
N THR A 6 10.38 -30.63 4.50
CA THR A 6 10.41 -29.43 5.35
C THR A 6 9.63 -28.30 4.67
N PRO A 7 8.40 -28.00 5.11
CA PRO A 7 7.66 -26.84 4.63
C PRO A 7 8.49 -25.56 4.83
N MET A 8 8.48 -24.66 3.85
CA MET A 8 9.22 -23.39 3.91
C MET A 8 8.27 -22.24 4.28
N PHE A 9 7.67 -22.34 5.46
CA PHE A 9 6.82 -21.29 6.05
C PHE A 9 7.46 -20.76 7.33
N ASN A 10 7.19 -19.50 7.64
CA ASN A 10 7.59 -18.86 8.89
C ASN A 10 6.34 -18.31 9.59
N ASP A 11 6.36 -18.32 10.91
CA ASP A 11 5.40 -17.56 11.71
C ASP A 11 5.61 -16.06 11.48
N ILE A 12 4.52 -15.30 11.50
CA ILE A 12 4.50 -13.86 11.28
C ILE A 12 3.38 -13.24 12.12
N ASN A 13 3.52 -11.98 12.54
CA ASN A 13 2.43 -11.29 13.25
C ASN A 13 1.33 -10.88 12.25
N ILE A 14 0.13 -10.57 12.77
CA ILE A 14 -1.04 -10.23 11.95
C ILE A 14 -0.73 -9.05 11.03
N TYR A 15 -0.14 -7.95 11.52
CA TYR A 15 0.14 -6.78 10.68
C TYR A 15 1.08 -7.12 9.52
N ASP A 16 2.19 -7.80 9.82
CA ASP A 16 3.19 -8.21 8.84
C ASP A 16 2.64 -9.27 7.86
N LEU A 17 1.66 -10.08 8.25
CA LEU A 17 0.94 -10.95 7.32
C LEU A 17 0.24 -10.13 6.23
N PHE A 18 -0.47 -9.06 6.60
CA PHE A 18 -1.12 -8.17 5.64
C PHE A 18 -0.11 -7.44 4.74
N VAL A 19 1.02 -6.99 5.29
CA VAL A 19 2.13 -6.43 4.49
C VAL A 19 2.67 -7.47 3.50
N TRP A 20 2.92 -8.70 3.95
CA TRP A 20 3.45 -9.77 3.11
C TRP A 20 2.46 -10.19 2.01
N MET A 21 1.16 -10.28 2.33
CA MET A 21 0.12 -10.58 1.34
C MET A 21 0.07 -9.53 0.23
N HIS A 22 0.14 -8.24 0.57
CA HIS A 22 0.19 -7.16 -0.41
C HIS A 22 1.47 -7.20 -1.27
N TYR A 23 2.63 -7.43 -0.65
CA TYR A 23 3.88 -7.69 -1.39
C TYR A 23 3.73 -8.87 -2.37
N TYR A 24 3.13 -9.98 -1.93
CA TYR A 24 3.08 -11.21 -2.69
C TYR A 24 2.21 -11.12 -3.96
N VAL A 25 1.18 -10.28 -3.94
CA VAL A 25 0.30 -10.07 -5.11
C VAL A 25 0.85 -9.05 -6.11
N SER A 26 1.80 -8.21 -5.70
CA SER A 26 2.37 -7.14 -6.54
C SER A 26 3.84 -7.35 -6.90
N ARG A 27 4.42 -8.52 -6.61
CA ARG A 27 5.81 -8.85 -6.92
C ARG A 27 6.01 -9.33 -8.37
N ASP A 28 7.20 -9.09 -8.91
CA ASP A 28 7.60 -9.55 -10.24
C ASP A 28 7.60 -11.08 -10.39
N THR A 29 7.19 -11.60 -11.55
CA THR A 29 7.18 -13.05 -11.80
C THR A 29 8.59 -13.59 -12.05
N LEU A 30 8.98 -14.65 -11.33
CA LEU A 30 10.28 -15.31 -11.49
C LEU A 30 10.14 -16.44 -12.52
N LEU A 31 10.83 -16.31 -13.65
CA LEU A 31 10.73 -17.27 -14.77
C LEU A 31 11.80 -18.37 -14.74
N GLY A 32 12.77 -18.27 -13.82
CA GLY A 32 13.93 -19.19 -13.76
C GLY A 32 15.12 -18.66 -14.57
N GLY A 33 16.32 -19.21 -14.37
CA GLY A 33 17.49 -18.85 -15.17
C GLY A 33 17.87 -17.36 -15.15
N SER A 34 17.65 -16.66 -14.02
CA SER A 34 17.77 -15.20 -13.83
C SER A 34 16.75 -14.32 -14.58
N GLU A 35 15.81 -14.91 -15.32
CA GLU A 35 14.75 -14.16 -16.00
C GLU A 35 13.65 -13.73 -15.02
N ILE A 36 13.22 -12.48 -15.17
CA ILE A 36 12.20 -11.82 -14.35
C ILE A 36 11.22 -11.13 -15.28
N TRP A 37 9.93 -11.43 -15.15
CA TRP A 37 8.86 -10.70 -15.81
C TRP A 37 8.28 -9.67 -14.84
N ARG A 38 8.51 -8.40 -15.19
CA ARG A 38 8.04 -7.21 -14.46
C ARG A 38 6.65 -6.76 -14.90
N ASP A 39 6.08 -5.82 -14.17
CA ASP A 39 4.80 -5.15 -14.50
C ASP A 39 3.58 -6.11 -14.52
N ILE A 40 3.63 -7.17 -13.72
CA ILE A 40 2.45 -8.00 -13.39
C ILE A 40 2.03 -7.65 -11.96
N ASP A 41 0.81 -7.15 -11.81
CA ASP A 41 0.23 -6.83 -10.50
C ASP A 41 -1.18 -7.42 -10.39
N PHE A 42 -1.44 -8.21 -9.35
CA PHE A 42 -2.74 -8.85 -9.10
C PHE A 42 -3.68 -8.01 -8.23
N ALA A 43 -3.18 -6.91 -7.64
CA ALA A 43 -3.93 -6.03 -6.77
C ALA A 43 -4.03 -4.59 -7.28
N HIS A 44 -3.26 -4.19 -8.30
CA HIS A 44 -3.27 -2.85 -8.88
C HIS A 44 -3.35 -2.88 -10.41
N GLU A 45 -3.45 -1.69 -10.98
CA GLU A 45 -3.40 -1.35 -12.40
C GLU A 45 -4.45 -2.05 -13.27
N ALA A 46 -5.43 -2.73 -12.67
CA ALA A 46 -6.43 -3.56 -13.33
C ALA A 46 -7.77 -3.51 -12.57
N PRO A 47 -8.87 -4.08 -13.11
CA PRO A 47 -10.21 -3.95 -12.54
C PRO A 47 -10.35 -4.59 -11.15
N GLY A 48 -9.39 -5.42 -10.75
CA GLY A 48 -9.32 -6.05 -9.43
C GLY A 48 -8.94 -5.10 -8.29
N PHE A 49 -8.46 -3.88 -8.58
CA PHE A 49 -7.92 -2.96 -7.56
C PHE A 49 -8.84 -2.74 -6.36
N LEU A 50 -10.06 -2.27 -6.61
CA LEU A 50 -11.02 -1.97 -5.54
C LEU A 50 -11.55 -3.20 -4.80
N PRO A 51 -11.99 -4.28 -5.48
CA PRO A 51 -12.46 -5.47 -4.76
C PRO A 51 -11.35 -6.15 -3.96
N TRP A 52 -10.10 -6.16 -4.46
CA TRP A 52 -8.96 -6.74 -3.74
C TRP A 52 -8.71 -5.97 -2.45
N HIS A 53 -8.56 -4.63 -2.52
CA HIS A 53 -8.32 -3.80 -1.34
C HIS A 53 -9.50 -3.78 -0.35
N ARG A 54 -10.75 -3.87 -0.85
CA ARG A 54 -11.93 -4.00 0.02
C ARG A 54 -11.90 -5.30 0.83
N LEU A 55 -11.62 -6.44 0.19
CA LEU A 55 -11.52 -7.70 0.90
C LEU A 55 -10.34 -7.70 1.87
N PHE A 56 -9.20 -7.15 1.46
CA PHE A 56 -8.02 -7.00 2.30
C PHE A 56 -8.31 -6.22 3.58
N LEU A 57 -8.98 -5.05 3.48
CA LEU A 57 -9.40 -4.27 4.66
C LEU A 57 -10.43 -5.00 5.52
N LEU A 58 -11.39 -5.71 4.90
CA LEU A 58 -12.40 -6.48 5.62
C LEU A 58 -11.75 -7.60 6.46
N LEU A 59 -10.80 -8.33 5.87
CA LEU A 59 -10.06 -9.37 6.60
C LEU A 59 -9.21 -8.76 7.71
N TRP A 60 -8.58 -7.60 7.48
CA TRP A 60 -7.79 -6.94 8.51
C TRP A 60 -8.63 -6.49 9.70
N GLU A 61 -9.82 -5.94 9.42
CA GLU A 61 -10.79 -5.55 10.46
C GLU A 61 -11.22 -6.77 11.29
N GLN A 62 -11.53 -7.89 10.64
CA GLN A 62 -11.91 -9.14 11.30
C GLN A 62 -10.80 -9.69 12.20
N GLU A 63 -9.55 -9.66 11.75
CA GLU A 63 -8.41 -10.11 12.56
C GLU A 63 -8.19 -9.21 13.79
N ILE A 64 -8.46 -7.90 13.68
CA ILE A 64 -8.40 -7.00 14.84
C ILE A 64 -9.58 -7.23 15.78
N GLN A 65 -10.79 -7.46 15.27
CA GLN A 65 -11.95 -7.83 16.07
C GLN A 65 -11.67 -9.10 16.88
N GLU A 66 -11.10 -10.13 16.25
CA GLU A 66 -10.71 -11.38 16.92
C GLU A 66 -9.60 -11.16 17.96
N LEU A 67 -8.54 -10.41 17.60
CA LEU A 67 -7.43 -10.11 18.49
C LEU A 67 -7.85 -9.32 19.74
N THR A 68 -8.80 -8.39 19.60
CA THR A 68 -9.24 -7.50 20.68
C THR A 68 -10.46 -8.03 21.44
N GLY A 69 -11.23 -8.94 20.85
CA GLY A 69 -12.52 -9.38 21.35
C GLY A 69 -13.64 -8.34 21.20
N ASP A 70 -13.41 -7.27 20.44
CA ASP A 70 -14.40 -6.22 20.16
C ASP A 70 -15.01 -6.42 18.77
N GLU A 71 -16.17 -7.08 18.71
CA GLU A 71 -16.92 -7.27 17.45
C GLU A 71 -17.42 -5.96 16.82
N ASN A 72 -17.40 -4.84 17.56
CA ASN A 72 -17.78 -3.52 17.04
C ASN A 72 -16.57 -2.70 16.56
N PHE A 73 -15.35 -3.23 16.67
CA PHE A 73 -14.17 -2.56 16.15
C PHE A 73 -14.35 -2.31 14.65
N THR A 74 -14.00 -1.10 14.21
CA THR A 74 -13.97 -0.73 12.80
C THR A 74 -12.69 0.01 12.46
N ILE A 75 -12.20 -0.18 11.23
CA ILE A 75 -11.03 0.56 10.74
C ILE A 75 -11.46 2.00 10.39
N PRO A 76 -10.89 3.04 11.03
CA PRO A 76 -11.18 4.42 10.66
C PRO A 76 -10.57 4.74 9.28
N TYR A 77 -11.19 5.70 8.58
CA TYR A 77 -10.62 6.25 7.35
C TYR A 77 -10.00 7.62 7.61
N TRP A 78 -9.03 7.99 6.76
CA TRP A 78 -8.50 9.34 6.70
C TRP A 78 -9.12 10.08 5.52
N ASP A 79 -9.86 11.14 5.83
CA ASP A 79 -10.35 12.07 4.83
C ASP A 79 -9.24 13.06 4.44
N TRP A 80 -8.49 12.73 3.40
CA TRP A 80 -7.39 13.55 2.90
C TRP A 80 -7.84 14.70 2.00
N ARG A 81 -9.15 14.82 1.71
CA ARG A 81 -9.66 15.83 0.78
C ARG A 81 -9.33 17.22 1.29
N ASP A 82 -8.79 18.05 0.40
CA ASP A 82 -8.44 19.45 0.67
C ASP A 82 -7.39 19.66 1.77
N ALA A 83 -6.79 18.59 2.28
CA ALA A 83 -5.72 18.68 3.26
C ALA A 83 -4.46 19.28 2.63
N GLU A 84 -3.88 20.31 3.27
CA GLU A 84 -2.63 20.92 2.79
C GLU A 84 -1.39 20.10 3.19
N SER A 85 -1.53 19.29 4.24
CA SER A 85 -0.47 18.44 4.79
C SER A 85 -1.07 17.20 5.45
N CYS A 86 -0.24 16.29 5.95
CA CYS A 86 -0.71 15.14 6.72
C CYS A 86 -1.12 15.58 8.13
N ASP A 87 -2.40 15.90 8.31
CA ASP A 87 -3.02 16.30 9.56
C ASP A 87 -3.08 15.17 10.61
N ILE A 88 -3.12 13.91 10.18
CA ILE A 88 -3.04 12.73 11.07
C ILE A 88 -1.60 12.31 11.41
N CYS A 89 -0.58 12.98 10.86
CA CYS A 89 0.83 12.68 11.17
C CYS A 89 1.26 13.37 12.46
N THR A 90 0.60 13.01 13.57
CA THR A 90 0.89 13.45 14.94
C THR A 90 1.26 12.27 15.82
N ASP A 91 1.93 12.50 16.94
CA ASP A 91 2.32 11.42 17.87
C ASP A 91 1.13 10.75 18.57
N GLU A 92 -0.06 11.38 18.54
CA GLU A 92 -1.31 10.80 19.02
C GLU A 92 -1.92 9.79 18.03
N TYR A 93 -1.73 10.02 16.72
CA TYR A 93 -2.24 9.17 15.66
C TYR A 93 -1.10 8.45 14.95
N MET A 94 -0.79 8.79 13.70
CA MET A 94 0.07 7.99 12.83
C MET A 94 1.57 8.24 13.02
N GLY A 95 1.96 9.09 13.95
CA GLY A 95 3.33 9.49 14.28
C GLY A 95 3.73 10.85 13.71
N GLY A 96 4.33 11.69 14.54
CA GLY A 96 4.90 12.96 14.11
C GLY A 96 6.13 12.80 13.22
N ARG A 97 6.59 13.89 12.61
CA ARG A 97 7.89 13.94 11.93
C ARG A 97 9.02 14.07 12.94
N SER A 98 10.10 13.31 12.80
CA SER A 98 11.26 13.45 13.66
C SER A 98 11.99 14.78 13.41
N LEU A 99 12.37 15.44 14.50
CA LEU A 99 13.18 16.66 14.47
C LEU A 99 14.65 16.41 14.10
N ARG A 100 15.11 15.14 14.20
CA ARG A 100 16.51 14.76 13.93
C ARG A 100 16.71 14.31 12.50
N ASP A 101 15.76 13.56 11.96
CA ASP A 101 15.75 13.09 10.58
C ASP A 101 14.33 13.28 10.00
N PRO A 102 14.15 14.15 9.01
CA PRO A 102 12.84 14.42 8.43
C PRO A 102 12.19 13.23 7.72
N ASN A 103 12.93 12.14 7.47
CA ASN A 103 12.42 10.91 6.87
C ASN A 103 11.99 9.87 7.90
N LEU A 104 12.23 10.10 9.20
CA LEU A 104 11.83 9.20 10.28
C LEU A 104 10.63 9.76 11.05
N LEU A 105 9.92 8.86 11.73
CA LEU A 105 8.89 9.23 12.69
C LEU A 105 9.50 9.76 13.98
N SER A 106 8.77 10.67 14.63
CA SER A 106 9.06 11.18 15.96
C SER A 106 9.19 10.00 16.95
N PRO A 107 10.25 9.97 17.78
CA PRO A 107 10.44 8.91 18.78
C PRO A 107 9.34 8.82 19.85
N ALA A 108 8.44 9.81 19.93
CA ALA A 108 7.30 9.77 20.84
C ALA A 108 6.13 8.94 20.29
N SER A 109 6.11 8.63 18.99
CA SER A 109 5.11 7.74 18.39
C SER A 109 5.45 6.27 18.59
N PHE A 110 4.44 5.46 18.89
CA PHE A 110 4.54 3.99 18.89
C PHE A 110 5.07 3.44 17.56
N PHE A 111 4.69 4.03 16.43
CA PHE A 111 5.11 3.59 15.10
C PHE A 111 6.59 3.82 14.81
N SER A 112 7.30 4.64 15.61
CA SER A 112 8.73 4.88 15.41
C SER A 112 9.62 3.67 15.71
N SER A 113 9.12 2.70 16.49
CA SER A 113 9.83 1.46 16.77
C SER A 113 9.56 0.35 15.76
N TRP A 114 8.62 0.55 14.84
CA TRP A 114 8.26 -0.46 13.85
C TRP A 114 9.40 -0.71 12.87
N GLN A 115 9.50 -1.96 12.42
CA GLN A 115 10.41 -2.35 11.36
C GLN A 115 9.60 -2.81 10.16
N ILE A 116 9.96 -2.35 8.97
CA ILE A 116 9.33 -2.77 7.72
C ILE A 116 9.85 -4.13 7.28
N ILE A 117 9.07 -4.82 6.45
CA ILE A 117 9.44 -6.04 5.76
C ILE A 117 9.13 -5.90 4.27
N CYS A 118 9.70 -6.77 3.44
CA CYS A 118 9.30 -6.93 2.03
C CYS A 118 9.57 -5.71 1.11
N SER A 119 10.54 -4.87 1.44
CA SER A 119 10.90 -3.65 0.70
C SER A 119 12.01 -3.84 -0.34
N ARG A 120 12.75 -4.96 -0.29
CA ARG A 120 13.96 -5.18 -1.12
C ARG A 120 13.72 -6.00 -2.39
N LEU A 121 12.78 -5.54 -3.23
CA LEU A 121 12.36 -6.26 -4.45
C LEU A 121 13.53 -6.70 -5.35
N ASP A 122 14.49 -5.82 -5.60
CA ASP A 122 15.68 -6.13 -6.44
C ASP A 122 16.55 -7.25 -5.85
N GLU A 123 16.61 -7.38 -4.53
CA GLU A 123 17.34 -8.45 -3.84
C GLU A 123 16.62 -9.78 -4.00
N TYR A 124 15.30 -9.79 -3.78
CA TYR A 124 14.45 -10.97 -3.92
C TYR A 124 14.47 -11.50 -5.36
N ASN A 125 14.34 -10.60 -6.32
CA ASN A 125 14.40 -10.89 -7.75
C ASN A 125 15.74 -11.53 -8.15
N ARG A 126 16.86 -10.93 -7.73
CA ARG A 126 18.20 -11.44 -8.03
C ARG A 126 18.45 -12.82 -7.43
N ARG A 127 17.90 -13.07 -6.24
CA ARG A 127 18.01 -14.36 -5.54
C ARG A 127 16.97 -15.38 -5.98
N GLN A 128 15.99 -14.98 -6.79
CA GLN A 128 14.82 -15.77 -7.13
C GLN A 128 14.12 -16.33 -5.86
N ALA A 129 13.97 -15.47 -4.86
CA ALA A 129 13.39 -15.82 -3.56
C ALA A 129 12.21 -14.89 -3.22
N LEU A 130 11.39 -15.31 -2.26
CA LEU A 130 10.34 -14.46 -1.70
C LEU A 130 10.86 -13.68 -0.49
N CYS A 131 10.18 -12.59 -0.14
CA CYS A 131 10.32 -11.96 1.16
C CYS A 131 10.10 -13.02 2.25
N ASN A 132 11.01 -13.07 3.22
CA ASN A 132 10.99 -14.05 4.32
C ASN A 132 10.43 -13.47 5.62
N GLY A 133 9.98 -12.20 5.62
CA GLY A 133 9.47 -11.48 6.79
C GLY A 133 10.55 -10.96 7.74
N THR A 134 11.84 -10.97 7.38
CA THR A 134 12.86 -10.41 8.27
C THR A 134 12.83 -8.88 8.26
N PRO A 135 12.96 -8.20 9.42
CA PRO A 135 13.06 -6.74 9.52
C PRO A 135 14.10 -6.11 8.59
N GLU A 136 13.72 -5.07 7.85
CA GLU A 136 14.57 -4.46 6.82
C GLU A 136 14.97 -3.01 7.12
N GLY A 137 14.42 -2.42 8.17
CA GLY A 137 14.72 -1.06 8.62
C GLY A 137 13.49 -0.37 9.23
N PRO A 138 13.64 0.88 9.70
CA PRO A 138 12.53 1.65 10.24
C PRO A 138 11.56 2.11 9.15
N LEU A 139 10.35 2.51 9.56
CA LEU A 139 9.40 3.20 8.69
C LEU A 139 9.98 4.54 8.21
N LEU A 140 9.96 4.76 6.90
CA LEU A 140 10.37 6.03 6.30
C LEU A 140 9.14 6.83 5.85
N ARG A 141 9.00 8.07 6.32
CA ARG A 141 7.91 8.97 5.92
C ARG A 141 8.32 10.43 5.95
N ASN A 142 8.04 11.14 4.87
CA ASN A 142 8.37 12.56 4.72
C ASN A 142 7.26 13.32 3.96
N PRO A 143 6.10 13.58 4.60
CA PRO A 143 4.95 14.20 3.94
C PRO A 143 5.28 15.59 3.38
N GLY A 144 4.78 15.89 2.19
CA GLY A 144 5.04 17.16 1.49
C GLY A 144 6.36 17.23 0.71
N ASN A 145 7.22 16.21 0.80
CA ASN A 145 8.48 16.10 0.06
C ASN A 145 8.45 15.04 -1.04
N HIS A 146 7.25 14.71 -1.55
CA HIS A 146 7.06 13.79 -2.66
C HIS A 146 7.48 14.43 -4.00
N ASP A 147 7.64 13.61 -5.03
CA ASP A 147 7.89 14.08 -6.38
C ASP A 147 6.68 14.88 -6.93
N LYS A 148 6.83 16.21 -6.97
CA LYS A 148 5.80 17.14 -7.43
C LYS A 148 5.48 17.02 -8.92
N ALA A 149 6.35 16.38 -9.71
CA ALA A 149 6.03 16.07 -11.10
C ALA A 149 4.98 14.96 -11.21
N ARG A 150 4.88 14.07 -10.21
CA ARG A 150 3.90 12.97 -10.19
C ARG A 150 2.63 13.32 -9.42
N THR A 151 2.76 14.02 -8.30
CA THR A 151 1.63 14.42 -7.44
C THR A 151 1.92 15.82 -6.93
N GLN A 152 1.12 16.82 -7.30
CA GLN A 152 1.42 18.21 -6.90
C GLN A 152 0.93 18.55 -5.49
N ARG A 153 -0.18 17.94 -5.08
CA ARG A 153 -0.89 18.15 -3.80
C ARG A 153 -1.68 16.91 -3.44
N LEU A 154 -2.15 16.84 -2.19
CA LEU A 154 -3.23 15.91 -1.84
C LEU A 154 -4.49 16.24 -2.68
N PRO A 155 -5.33 15.25 -3.00
CA PRO A 155 -6.50 15.51 -3.83
C PRO A 155 -7.55 16.37 -3.10
N SER A 156 -8.33 17.09 -3.89
CA SER A 156 -9.35 18.03 -3.43
C SER A 156 -10.72 17.38 -3.44
N SER A 157 -11.70 18.03 -2.82
CA SER A 157 -13.10 17.62 -2.94
C SER A 157 -13.57 17.57 -4.40
N ALA A 158 -13.13 18.52 -5.24
CA ALA A 158 -13.47 18.54 -6.66
C ALA A 158 -12.91 17.34 -7.44
N ASP A 159 -11.72 16.85 -7.04
CA ASP A 159 -11.10 15.68 -7.67
C ASP A 159 -11.90 14.40 -7.36
N VAL A 160 -12.41 14.30 -6.13
CA VAL A 160 -13.28 13.20 -5.70
C VAL A 160 -14.65 13.29 -6.39
N GLU A 161 -15.25 14.48 -6.47
CA GLU A 161 -16.52 14.70 -7.17
C GLU A 161 -16.41 14.33 -8.66
N PHE A 162 -15.31 14.73 -9.31
CA PHE A 162 -15.04 14.33 -10.68
C PHE A 162 -14.94 12.80 -10.82
N CYS A 163 -14.16 12.14 -9.95
CA CYS A 163 -14.04 10.69 -9.96
C CYS A 163 -15.41 10.01 -9.83
N LEU A 164 -16.24 10.46 -8.89
CA LEU A 164 -17.59 9.92 -8.65
C LEU A 164 -18.57 10.21 -9.79
N SER A 165 -18.30 11.19 -10.66
CA SER A 165 -19.12 11.46 -11.85
C SER A 165 -18.95 10.42 -12.97
N LEU A 166 -17.90 9.59 -12.91
CA LEU A 166 -17.63 8.56 -13.90
C LEU A 166 -18.58 7.36 -13.72
N THR A 167 -19.35 7.06 -14.76
CA THR A 167 -20.38 6.00 -14.71
C THR A 167 -19.84 4.61 -15.06
N GLN A 168 -18.70 4.54 -15.74
CA GLN A 168 -18.06 3.28 -16.09
C GLN A 168 -17.11 2.87 -14.97
N TYR A 169 -17.37 1.73 -14.34
CA TYR A 169 -16.44 1.15 -13.36
C TYR A 169 -15.04 0.99 -13.98
N GLU A 170 -15.00 0.48 -15.21
CA GLU A 170 -13.80 0.27 -16.00
C GLU A 170 -14.07 0.58 -17.48
N SER A 171 -13.02 0.84 -18.26
CA SER A 171 -13.12 1.08 -19.69
C SER A 171 -11.91 0.54 -20.48
N GLY A 172 -12.04 0.51 -21.81
CA GLY A 172 -10.91 0.36 -22.73
C GLY A 172 -10.04 -0.89 -22.48
N SER A 173 -8.73 -0.66 -22.35
CA SER A 173 -7.69 -1.67 -22.14
C SER A 173 -7.82 -2.44 -20.83
N MET A 174 -8.63 -1.95 -19.89
CA MET A 174 -8.76 -2.50 -18.53
C MET A 174 -7.43 -2.54 -17.78
N ASP A 175 -6.54 -1.59 -18.07
CA ASP A 175 -5.24 -1.45 -17.42
C ASP A 175 -5.03 0.01 -16.92
N LYS A 176 -3.81 0.36 -16.49
CA LYS A 176 -3.46 1.73 -16.06
C LYS A 176 -3.62 2.81 -17.14
N THR A 177 -3.79 2.44 -18.41
CA THR A 177 -3.98 3.37 -19.54
C THR A 177 -5.45 3.61 -19.89
N ALA A 178 -6.38 2.97 -19.18
CA ALA A 178 -7.82 3.13 -19.40
C ALA A 178 -8.29 4.58 -19.13
N ASN A 179 -8.99 5.18 -20.10
CA ASN A 179 -9.54 6.54 -20.01
C ASN A 179 -11.04 6.51 -19.72
N PHE A 180 -11.56 7.50 -18.99
CA PHE A 180 -12.98 7.53 -18.56
C PHE A 180 -13.38 6.30 -17.72
N SER A 181 -12.42 5.77 -16.93
CA SER A 181 -12.59 4.64 -16.02
C SER A 181 -12.62 5.15 -14.58
N PHE A 182 -13.70 4.84 -13.84
CA PHE A 182 -13.81 5.15 -12.41
C PHE A 182 -12.67 4.50 -11.62
N ARG A 183 -12.43 3.20 -11.81
CA ARG A 183 -11.35 2.46 -11.13
C ARG A 183 -10.01 3.12 -11.37
N ASN A 184 -9.67 3.39 -12.64
CA ASN A 184 -8.35 3.91 -12.99
C ASN A 184 -8.15 5.36 -12.49
N THR A 185 -9.21 6.16 -12.48
CA THR A 185 -9.20 7.53 -11.95
C THR A 185 -9.03 7.52 -10.43
N LEU A 186 -9.74 6.64 -9.73
CA LEU A 186 -9.64 6.49 -8.28
C LEU A 186 -8.28 5.94 -7.85
N GLU A 187 -7.71 5.00 -8.60
CA GLU A 187 -6.35 4.49 -8.36
C GLU A 187 -5.27 5.58 -8.56
N GLY A 188 -5.56 6.57 -9.41
CA GLY A 188 -4.71 7.73 -9.61
C GLY A 188 -3.63 7.56 -10.67
N ASN A 189 -3.85 6.66 -11.63
CA ASN A 189 -3.01 6.52 -12.80
C ASN A 189 -3.21 7.72 -13.75
N PRO A 190 -2.15 8.14 -14.48
CA PRO A 190 -2.21 9.26 -15.41
C PRO A 190 -3.25 9.03 -16.52
N SER A 191 -4.35 9.77 -16.43
CA SER A 191 -5.41 9.97 -17.41
C SER A 191 -5.74 11.47 -17.41
N PHE A 192 -6.65 11.94 -18.27
CA PHE A 192 -6.84 13.36 -18.55
C PHE A 192 -7.02 14.29 -17.32
N HIS A 193 -7.36 13.77 -16.13
CA HIS A 193 -7.29 14.42 -14.81
C HIS A 193 -6.91 13.39 -13.74
N SER A 194 -5.64 13.38 -13.28
CA SER A 194 -5.17 12.38 -12.31
C SER A 194 -4.77 12.98 -10.98
N PHE A 195 -5.23 12.32 -9.92
CA PHE A 195 -4.79 12.56 -8.56
C PHE A 195 -4.54 11.20 -7.92
N LYS A 196 -3.46 11.05 -7.16
CA LYS A 196 -3.18 9.79 -6.47
C LYS A 196 -3.94 9.72 -5.17
N ILE A 197 -4.71 8.65 -5.01
CA ILE A 197 -5.28 8.24 -3.74
C ILE A 197 -4.31 7.22 -3.15
N SER A 198 -3.52 7.66 -2.17
CA SER A 198 -2.70 6.73 -1.37
C SER A 198 -3.54 6.19 -0.23
N PHE A 199 -3.76 4.87 -0.21
CA PHE A 199 -4.25 4.20 0.99
C PHE A 199 -3.14 4.26 2.05
N PHE A 200 -3.34 5.12 3.05
CA PHE A 200 -2.32 5.52 4.02
C PHE A 200 -1.78 4.38 4.90
N PHE A 201 -2.46 3.23 4.94
CA PHE A 201 -2.07 2.10 5.79
C PHE A 201 -1.14 1.10 5.11
N PHE A 202 -1.02 1.08 3.77
CA PHE A 202 -0.41 -0.05 3.07
C PHE A 202 0.62 0.28 2.00
N SER A 203 0.90 1.56 1.75
CA SER A 203 1.96 1.97 0.84
C SER A 203 3.16 2.48 1.63
N PHE A 204 4.00 1.56 2.09
CA PHE A 204 5.35 1.83 2.57
C PHE A 204 6.36 0.95 1.82
#